data_AF-A0AAE4DHA5-F1
#
_entry.id   AF-A0AAE4DHA5-F1
#
_cell.length_a   1.000
_cell.length_b   1.000
_cell.length_c   1.000
_cell.angle_alpha   90.00
_cell.angle_beta   90.00
_cell.angle_gamma   90.00
#
_symmetry.space_group_name_H-M   'P 1'
#
loop_
_entity.id
_entity.type
_entity.pdbx_description
1 polymer ?
#
loop_
_entity_poly.entity_id
_entity_poly.type
_entity_poly.pdbx_seq_one_letter_code
_entity_poly.pdbx_strand_id
1 'polypeptide(L)'
;MGPGGISPWSLILILVIVLLLFGTKKLRNVGTDLGGALKGFKSAMSDGEKEAKAAKDSLEDSANEDDADAQTAHRDKVDEKDRSGGA
;
A
#
# COMPACT_ATOMS: atom_id res chain seq x y z
N MET A 1 17.52 -13.90 -13.73
CA MET A 1 16.82 -14.65 -14.78
C MET A 1 15.33 -14.34 -14.64
N GLY A 2 14.83 -13.35 -15.38
CA GLY A 2 13.42 -12.93 -15.32
C GLY A 2 12.52 -13.91 -16.06
N PRO A 3 11.20 -13.95 -15.76
CA PRO A 3 10.29 -14.91 -16.37
C PRO A 3 10.26 -14.73 -17.90
N GLY A 4 10.83 -15.71 -18.60
CA GLY A 4 10.47 -16.15 -19.94
C GLY A 4 10.54 -15.13 -21.07
N GLY A 5 11.66 -15.10 -21.79
CA GLY A 5 11.78 -15.14 -23.27
C GLY A 5 11.04 -14.15 -24.19
N ILE A 6 10.08 -13.38 -23.70
CA ILE A 6 9.25 -12.48 -24.50
C ILE A 6 9.92 -11.11 -24.43
N SER A 7 10.78 -10.86 -25.41
CA SER A 7 11.38 -9.54 -25.59
C SER A 7 10.28 -8.52 -25.88
N PRO A 8 10.26 -7.34 -25.23
CA PRO A 8 9.31 -6.26 -25.53
C PRO A 8 9.25 -5.91 -27.03
N TRP A 9 10.35 -6.11 -27.75
CA TRP A 9 10.44 -5.94 -29.19
C TRP A 9 9.53 -6.89 -29.99
N SER A 10 9.34 -8.13 -29.53
CA SER A 10 8.46 -9.10 -30.19
C SER A 10 6.99 -8.72 -30.07
N LEU A 11 6.58 -8.15 -28.93
CA LEU A 11 5.21 -7.69 -28.71
C LEU A 11 4.85 -6.52 -29.62
N ILE A 12 5.77 -5.59 -29.87
CA ILE A 12 5.57 -4.47 -30.80
C ILE A 12 5.35 -4.98 -32.23
N LEU A 13 6.16 -5.94 -32.68
CA LEU A 13 6.02 -6.50 -34.03
C LEU A 13 4.66 -7.20 -34.22
N ILE A 14 4.23 -7.99 -33.23
CA ILE A 14 2.92 -8.66 -33.23
C ILE A 14 1.80 -7.61 -33.24
N LEU A 15 1.91 -6.55 -32.44
CA LEU A 15 0.94 -5.46 -32.39
C LEU A 15 0.75 -4.80 -33.76
N VAL A 16 1.85 -4.54 -34.49
CA VAL A 16 1.81 -3.98 -35.84
C VAL A 16 1.04 -4.90 -36.80
N ILE A 17 1.32 -6.22 -36.77
CA ILE A 17 0.63 -7.19 -37.62
C ILE A 17 -0.87 -7.22 -37.29
N VAL A 18 -1.24 -7.25 -36.02
CA VAL A 18 -2.65 -7.22 -35.58
C VAL A 18 -3.35 -5.94 -36.05
N LEU A 19 -2.70 -4.79 -35.93
CA LEU A 19 -3.24 -3.51 -36.40
C LEU A 19 -3.45 -3.49 -37.92
N LEU A 20 -2.59 -4.13 -38.70
CA LEU A 20 -2.73 -4.24 -40.16
C LEU A 20 -3.85 -5.21 -40.55
N LEU A 21 -4.01 -6.34 -39.84
CA LEU A 21 -5.05 -7.33 -40.12
C LEU A 21 -6.45 -6.84 -39.74
N PHE A 22 -6.60 -6.29 -38.54
CA PHE A 22 -7.89 -5.85 -38.03
C PHE A 22 -8.22 -4.40 -38.39
N GLY A 23 -7.20 -3.60 -38.72
CA GLY A 23 -7.31 -2.16 -38.89
C GLY A 23 -7.44 -1.42 -37.54
N THR A 24 -6.94 -0.18 -37.49
CA THR A 24 -6.99 0.66 -36.28
C THR A 24 -8.43 1.01 -35.86
N LYS A 25 -9.38 1.03 -36.79
CA LYS A 25 -10.78 1.41 -36.53
C LYS A 25 -11.53 0.37 -35.69
N LYS A 26 -11.37 -0.92 -35.99
CA LYS A 26 -11.95 -2.02 -35.20
C LYS A 26 -11.27 -2.11 -33.83
N LEU A 27 -9.94 -2.02 -33.79
CA LEU A 27 -9.19 -2.10 -32.55
C LEU A 27 -9.49 -0.92 -31.61
N ARG A 28 -9.72 0.28 -32.16
CA ARG A 28 -10.15 1.45 -31.36
C ARG A 28 -11.53 1.25 -30.77
N ASN A 29 -12.51 0.77 -31.54
CA ASN A 29 -13.87 0.58 -31.02
C ASN A 29 -13.88 -0.42 -29.85
N VAL A 30 -13.26 -1.59 -30.06
CA VAL A 30 -13.13 -2.65 -29.04
C VAL A 30 -12.25 -2.19 -27.87
N GLY A 31 -11.18 -1.46 -28.15
CA GLY A 31 -10.29 -0.89 -27.14
C GLY A 31 -10.93 0.21 -26.30
N THR A 32 -11.86 0.99 -26.85
CA THR A 32 -12.64 1.98 -26.08
C THR A 32 -13.60 1.28 -25.13
N ASP A 33 -14.28 0.23 -25.59
CA ASP A 33 -15.23 -0.54 -24.76
C ASP A 33 -14.49 -1.27 -23.61
N LEU A 34 -13.43 -2.01 -23.94
CA LEU A 34 -12.59 -2.70 -22.95
C LEU A 34 -11.82 -1.72 -22.05
N GLY A 35 -11.30 -0.64 -22.62
CA GLY A 35 -10.56 0.38 -21.88
C GLY A 35 -11.43 1.12 -20.88
N GLY A 36 -12.69 1.38 -21.22
CA GLY A 36 -13.68 1.94 -20.29
C GLY A 36 -13.94 1.02 -19.11
N ALA A 37 -14.16 -0.28 -19.36
CA ALA A 37 -14.38 -1.28 -18.31
C ALA A 37 -13.16 -1.44 -17.39
N LEU A 38 -11.96 -1.52 -17.95
CA LEU A 38 -10.71 -1.62 -17.19
C LEU A 38 -10.40 -0.35 -16.38
N LYS A 39 -10.78 0.84 -16.90
CA LYS A 39 -10.62 2.10 -16.17
C LYS A 39 -11.47 2.13 -14.90
N GLY A 40 -12.74 1.71 -14.98
CA GLY A 40 -13.61 1.58 -13.81
C GLY A 40 -13.07 0.59 -12.78
N PHE A 41 -12.58 -0.57 -13.24
CA PHE A 41 -11.94 -1.56 -12.37
C PHE A 41 -10.69 -1.01 -11.66
N LYS A 42 -9.80 -0.30 -12.37
CA LYS A 42 -8.60 0.29 -11.75
C LYS A 42 -8.97 1.39 -10.76
N SER A 43 -9.96 2.22 -11.06
CA SER A 43 -10.47 3.24 -10.14
C SER A 43 -11.02 2.61 -8.86
N ALA A 44 -11.90 1.61 -8.98
CA ALA A 44 -12.47 0.92 -7.82
C ALA A 44 -11.40 0.22 -6.97
N MET A 45 -10.40 -0.40 -7.60
CA MET A 45 -9.28 -1.02 -6.89
C MET A 45 -8.42 0.02 -6.16
N SER A 46 -8.12 1.15 -6.82
CA SER A 46 -7.33 2.22 -6.22
C SER A 46 -8.07 2.95 -5.10
N ASP A 47 -9.38 3.13 -5.22
CA ASP A 47 -10.21 3.76 -4.18
C ASP A 47 -10.37 2.81 -2.99
N GLY A 48 -10.58 1.51 -3.22
CA GLY A 48 -10.58 0.49 -2.17
C GLY A 48 -9.24 0.39 -1.43
N GLU A 49 -8.10 0.53 -2.13
CA GLU A 49 -6.78 0.61 -1.48
C GLU A 49 -6.62 1.87 -0.61
N LYS A 50 -7.18 3.01 -1.04
CA LYS A 50 -7.16 4.26 -0.26
C LYS A 50 -8.07 4.18 0.96
N GLU A 51 -9.27 3.63 0.82
CA GLU A 51 -10.19 3.39 1.93
C GLU A 51 -9.61 2.38 2.93
N ALA A 52 -8.98 1.31 2.46
CA ALA A 52 -8.28 0.36 3.32
C ALA A 52 -7.07 0.99 4.05
N LYS A 53 -6.42 1.99 3.45
CA LYS A 53 -5.30 2.72 4.06
C LYS A 53 -5.79 3.77 5.08
N ALA A 54 -6.91 4.44 4.81
CA ALA A 54 -7.56 5.37 5.74
C ALA A 54 -8.15 4.63 6.96
N ALA A 55 -8.72 3.44 6.76
CA ALA A 55 -9.21 2.60 7.85
C ALA A 55 -8.09 2.04 8.74
N LYS A 56 -6.86 1.89 8.23
CA LYS A 56 -5.69 1.52 9.05
C LYS A 56 -5.14 2.70 9.86
N ASP A 57 -5.13 3.89 9.27
CA ASP A 57 -4.66 5.12 9.93
C ASP A 57 -5.55 5.48 11.15
N SER A 58 -6.87 5.27 11.06
CA SER A 58 -7.79 5.45 12.21
C SER A 58 -7.72 4.37 13.28
N LEU A 59 -7.04 3.23 13.04
CA LEU A 59 -6.82 2.18 14.04
C LEU A 59 -5.46 2.32 14.75
N GLU A 60 -4.52 3.09 14.19
CA GLU A 60 -3.21 3.36 14.79
C GLU A 60 -3.22 4.62 15.69
N ASP A 61 -4.19 5.51 15.54
CA ASP A 61 -4.36 6.71 16.40
C ASP A 61 -4.90 6.37 17.82
N SER A 62 -5.63 5.27 17.99
CA SER A 62 -6.16 4.82 19.29
C SER A 62 -5.20 3.95 20.11
N ALA A 63 -3.94 3.79 19.69
CA ALA A 63 -2.94 2.97 20.40
C ALA A 63 -1.74 3.79 20.93
N ASN A 64 -1.83 5.13 20.96
CA ASN A 64 -0.73 5.99 21.37
C ASN A 64 -1.12 7.10 22.36
N GLU A 65 -2.26 6.97 23.05
CA GLU A 65 -2.72 7.92 24.09
C GLU A 65 -2.79 7.33 25.50
N ASP A 66 -2.24 6.13 25.75
CA ASP A 66 -2.23 5.49 27.10
C ASP A 66 -0.84 5.39 27.76
N ASP A 67 0.21 5.99 27.18
CA ASP A 67 1.59 5.94 27.73
C ASP A 67 2.19 7.32 28.04
N ALA A 68 1.36 8.29 28.44
CA ALA A 68 1.82 9.62 28.86
C ALA A 68 1.43 10.02 30.30
N ASP A 69 0.83 9.13 31.11
CA ASP A 69 0.53 9.40 32.52
C ASP A 69 0.84 8.20 33.43
N ALA A 70 2.07 7.70 33.38
CA ALA A 70 2.55 6.72 34.37
C ALA A 70 4.03 6.93 34.75
N GLN A 71 4.57 8.14 34.56
CA GLN A 71 5.95 8.45 34.92
C GLN A 71 6.08 9.73 35.77
N THR A 72 5.21 9.91 36.75
CA THR A 72 5.41 10.91 37.82
C THR A 72 5.18 10.36 39.24
N ALA A 73 4.92 9.06 39.40
CA ALA A 73 4.61 8.45 40.70
C ALA A 73 5.58 7.32 41.12
N HIS A 74 6.81 7.27 40.60
CA HIS A 74 7.80 6.28 41.05
C HIS A 74 9.21 6.86 41.20
N ARG A 75 9.33 7.97 41.94
CA ARG A 75 10.60 8.53 42.39
C ARG A 75 10.63 8.81 43.90
N ASP A 76 9.84 8.05 44.65
CA ASP A 76 9.70 8.14 46.12
C ASP A 76 9.80 6.74 46.76
N LYS A 77 10.87 5.97 46.48
CA LYS A 77 11.22 4.78 47.29
C LYS A 77 12.58 4.10 47.03
N VAL A 78 13.63 4.83 46.69
CA VAL A 78 14.99 4.25 46.66
C VAL A 78 15.99 5.19 47.34
N ASP A 79 15.79 5.43 48.63
CA ASP A 79 16.87 5.86 49.54
C ASP A 79 16.42 5.62 50.99
N GLU A 80 16.15 4.35 51.31
CA GLU A 80 15.92 3.89 52.70
C GLU A 80 16.64 2.54 52.87
N LYS A 81 17.92 2.48 52.49
CA LYS A 81 18.78 1.34 52.84
C LYS A 81 20.28 1.64 52.83
N ASP A 82 20.70 2.81 53.30
CA ASP A 82 22.08 2.99 53.76
C ASP A 82 22.10 3.34 55.25
N ARG A 83 22.19 2.27 56.03
CA ARG A 83 22.99 2.19 57.26
C ARG A 83 22.66 3.22 58.35
N SER A 84 21.63 2.92 59.14
CA SER A 84 21.81 3.00 60.60
C SER A 84 22.48 1.70 61.09
N GLY A 85 23.51 1.85 61.92
CA GLY A 85 24.33 0.77 62.48
C GLY A 85 25.76 0.85 61.92
N GLY A 86 26.75 1.43 62.59
CA GLY A 86 26.98 1.46 64.03
C GLY A 86 28.24 0.62 64.31
N ALA A 87 29.40 1.29 64.37
CA ALA A 87 30.62 0.94 65.09
C ALA A 87 31.63 2.08 64.90
#